data_AF-A0A6C0ICD9-F1
#
_entry.id   AF-A0A6C0ICD9-F1
#
_cell.length_a   1.000
_cell.length_b   1.000
_cell.length_c   1.000
_cell.angle_alpha   90.00
_cell.angle_beta   90.00
_cell.angle_gamma   90.00
#
_symmetry.space_group_name_H-M   'P 1'
#
loop_
_entity.id
_entity.type
_entity.pdbx_description
1 polymer ?
#
loop_
_entity_poly.entity_id
_entity_poly.type
_entity_poly.pdbx_seq_one_letter_code
_entity_poly.pdbx_strand_id
1 'polypeptide(L)' 'MTHPNHVLFAYLLQNCPYSQKMAKLLTKDQKQWVRRDSPRYHELKKTYATFPIVFRGKKYMGGYEDFISRSSS' A
#
# COMPACT_ATOMS: atom_id res chain seq x y z
N MET A 1 12.32 7.58 -4.89
CA MET A 1 11.82 6.67 -3.83
C MET A 1 12.41 5.29 -4.06
N THR A 2 13.08 4.71 -3.07
CA THR A 2 13.53 3.31 -3.10
C THR A 2 12.37 2.40 -2.67
N HIS A 3 11.96 1.47 -3.54
CA HIS A 3 10.95 0.47 -3.20
C HIS A 3 11.58 -0.66 -2.39
N PRO A 4 10.88 -1.22 -1.39
CA PRO A 4 11.31 -2.45 -0.74
C PRO A 4 11.53 -3.57 -1.76
N ASN A 5 12.55 -4.42 -1.55
CA ASN A 5 12.85 -5.58 -2.41
C ASN A 5 11.82 -6.73 -2.30
N HIS A 6 10.62 -6.45 -1.78
CA HIS A 6 9.58 -7.46 -1.62
C HIS A 6 8.78 -7.63 -2.91
N VAL A 7 8.46 -8.88 -3.25
CA VAL A 7 7.62 -9.23 -4.40
C VAL A 7 6.22 -8.62 -4.29
N LEU A 8 5.70 -8.41 -3.08
CA LEU A 8 4.44 -7.73 -2.79
C LEU A 8 4.62 -6.86 -1.54
N PHE A 9 4.24 -5.59 -1.58
CA PHE A 9 4.16 -4.73 -0.40
C PHE A 9 3.10 -3.64 -0.58
N ALA A 10 2.67 -3.04 0.52
CA ALA A 10 1.74 -1.92 0.47
C ALA A 10 2.10 -0.81 1.44
N TYR A 11 1.90 0.43 1.01
CA TYR A 11 1.85 1.58 1.91
C TYR A 11 0.46 1.66 2.55
N LEU A 12 0.44 1.70 3.88
CA LEU A 12 -0.77 1.58 4.70
C LEU A 12 -0.92 2.82 5.58
N LEU A 13 -2.14 3.34 5.68
CA LEU A 13 -2.46 4.46 6.55
C LEU A 13 -3.17 3.96 7.81
N GLN A 14 -2.69 4.30 9.01
CA GLN A 14 -3.21 3.79 10.29
C GLN A 14 -4.73 3.99 10.46
N ASN A 15 -5.24 5.16 10.08
CA ASN A 15 -6.65 5.54 10.20
C ASN A 15 -7.43 5.37 8.88
N CYS A 16 -7.12 4.32 8.11
CA CYS A 16 -7.83 3.99 6.87
C CYS A 16 -8.39 2.56 6.95
N PRO A 17 -9.73 2.38 6.87
CA PRO A 17 -10.35 1.05 6.95
C PRO A 17 -9.81 0.05 5.91
N TYR A 18 -9.62 0.50 4.66
CA TYR A 18 -9.07 -0.35 3.61
C TYR A 18 -7.60 -0.71 3.84
N SER A 19 -6.81 0.19 4.46
CA SER A 19 -5.43 -0.13 4.85
C SER A 19 -5.38 -1.17 5.96
N GLN A 20 -6.33 -1.13 6.91
CA GLN A 20 -6.43 -2.16 7.94
C GLN A 20 -6.87 -3.51 7.36
N LYS A 21 -7.81 -3.53 6.41
CA LYS A 21 -8.18 -4.75 5.68
C LYS A 21 -6.98 -5.33 4.92
N MET A 22 -6.26 -4.50 4.17
CA MET A 22 -5.04 -4.91 3.47
C MET A 22 -3.96 -5.43 4.43
N ALA A 23 -3.79 -4.79 5.59
CA ALA A 23 -2.83 -5.23 6.60
C ALA A 23 -3.07 -6.66 7.11
N LYS A 24 -4.31 -7.17 7.05
CA LYS A 24 -4.62 -8.56 7.44
C LYS A 24 -4.17 -9.58 6.40
N LEU A 25 -4.01 -9.17 5.15
CA LEU A 25 -3.62 -10.03 4.02
C LEU A 25 -2.11 -10.08 3.78
N LEU A 26 -1.35 -9.19 4.44
CA LEU A 26 0.09 -9.03 4.25
C LEU A 26 0.88 -9.60 5.43
N THR A 27 2.09 -10.07 5.19
CA THR A 27 3.06 -10.37 6.25
C THR A 27 3.67 -9.08 6.80
N LYS A 28 4.34 -9.14 7.96
CA LYS A 28 4.88 -7.95 8.64
C LYS A 28 5.79 -7.12 7.73
N ASP A 29 6.65 -7.77 6.96
CA ASP A 29 7.66 -7.09 6.12
C ASP A 29 7.04 -6.41 4.88
N GLN A 30 5.88 -6.89 4.44
CA GLN A 30 5.12 -6.33 3.33
C GLN A 30 4.33 -5.07 3.73
N LYS A 31 4.23 -4.76 5.03
CA LYS A 31 3.46 -3.63 5.56
C LYS A 31 4.35 -2.42 5.75
N GLN A 32 4.12 -1.38 4.96
CA GLN A 32 4.80 -0.10 5.11
C GLN A 32 3.83 0.92 5.70
N TRP A 33 3.81 1.05 7.03
CA TRP A 33 2.94 2.01 7.70
C TRP A 33 3.42 3.44 7.48
N VAL A 34 2.47 4.31 7.11
CA VAL A 34 2.68 5.73 6.85
C VAL A 34 1.79 6.52 7.80
N ARG A 35 2.34 7.59 8.40
CA ARG A 35 1.60 8.53 9.24
C ARG A 35 1.21 9.76 8.43
N ARG A 36 0.03 10.34 8.67
CA ARG A 36 -0.50 11.50 7.91
C ARG A 36 0.39 12.74 7.97
N ASP A 37 1.13 12.91 9.06
CA ASP A 37 2.05 14.01 9.33
C ASP A 37 3.47 13.80 8.76
N SER A 38 3.73 12.65 8.12
CA SER A 38 5.06 12.34 7.60
C SER A 38 5.31 12.93 6.20
N PRO A 39 6.54 13.37 5.87
CA PRO A 39 6.90 13.76 4.50
C PRO A 39 6.56 12.68 3.47
N ARG A 40 6.76 11.41 3.84
CA ARG A 40 6.42 10.24 3.02
C ARG A 40 4.93 10.17 2.66
N TYR A 41 4.03 10.57 3.56
CA TYR A 41 2.60 10.66 3.24
C TYR A 41 2.33 11.69 2.16
N HIS A 42 2.90 12.89 2.30
CA HIS A 42 2.70 13.97 1.33
C HIS A 42 3.28 13.61 -0.04
N GLU A 43 4.44 12.96 -0.09
CA GLU A 43 5.03 12.45 -1.33
C GLU A 43 4.15 11.40 -2.00
N LEU A 44 3.66 10.42 -1.24
CA LEU A 44 2.79 9.37 -1.76
C LEU A 44 1.46 9.94 -2.24
N LYS A 45 0.87 10.90 -1.52
CA LYS A 45 -0.41 11.56 -1.90
C LYS A 45 -0.31 12.43 -3.16
N LYS A 46 0.89 12.93 -3.51
CA LYS A 46 1.10 13.63 -4.79
C LYS A 46 0.99 12.68 -5.99
N THR A 47 1.34 11.41 -5.79
CA THR A 47 1.44 10.42 -6.88
C THR A 47 0.25 9.48 -6.94
N TYR A 48 -0.29 9.08 -5.78
CA TYR A 48 -1.33 8.07 -5.67
C TYR A 48 -2.60 8.64 -5.02
N ALA A 49 -3.74 8.33 -5.64
CA ALA A 49 -5.02 8.91 -5.24
C ALA A 49 -5.45 8.47 -3.83
N THR A 50 -5.32 7.18 -3.51
CA THR A 50 -5.91 6.57 -2.32
C THR A 50 -4.94 5.63 -1.59
N PHE A 51 -5.22 5.36 -0.31
CA PHE A 51 -4.58 4.31 0.48
C PHE A 51 -5.57 3.14 0.65
N PRO A 52 -5.09 1.89 0.75
CA PRO A 52 -3.69 1.45 0.69
C PRO A 52 -3.12 1.58 -0.73
N ILE A 53 -1.80 1.72 -0.86
CA ILE A 53 -1.10 1.78 -2.16
C ILE A 53 -0.31 0.48 -2.32
N VAL A 54 -0.72 -0.37 -3.26
CA VAL A 54 -0.20 -1.74 -3.37
C VAL A 54 0.78 -1.85 -4.55
N PHE A 55 1.88 -2.57 -4.34
CA PHE A 55 2.89 -2.86 -5.35
C PHE A 55 3.22 -4.34 -5.41
N ARG A 56 3.42 -4.86 -6.62
CA ARG A 56 4.04 -6.16 -6.87
C ARG A 56 5.41 -5.94 -7.53
N GLY A 57 6.48 -6.03 -6.74
CA GLY A 57 7.82 -5.58 -7.14
C GLY A 57 7.81 -4.09 -7.49
N LYS A 58 8.15 -3.73 -8.73
CA LYS A 58 8.13 -2.34 -9.23
C LYS A 58 6.78 -1.91 -9.82
N LYS A 59 5.81 -2.84 -9.95
CA LYS A 59 4.53 -2.57 -10.59
C LYS A 59 3.51 -2.06 -9.57
N TYR A 60 2.94 -0.88 -9.81
CA TYR A 60 1.79 -0.39 -9.07
C TYR A 60 0.54 -1.22 -9.40
N MET A 61 -0.13 -1.71 -8.36
CA MET A 61 -1.28 -2.62 -8.48
C MET A 61 -2.61 -1.93 -8.19
N GLY A 62 -2.60 -0.71 -7.67
CA GLY A 62 -3.81 0.01 -7.29
C GLY A 62 -4.05 0.06 -5.78
N GLY A 63 -5.32 0.29 -5.44
CA GLY A 63 -5.85 0.27 -4.08
C GLY A 63 -6.21 -1.13 -3.58
N TYR A 64 -6.99 -1.18 -2.49
CA TYR A 64 -7.49 -2.44 -1.94
C TYR A 64 -8.36 -3.20 -2.95
N GLU A 65 -9.33 -2.53 -3.58
CA GLU A 65 -10.29 -3.17 -4.49
C GLU A 65 -9.61 -3.66 -5.78
N ASP A 66 -8.65 -2.90 -6.31
CA ASP A 66 -7.83 -3.33 -7.45
C ASP A 66 -7.01 -4.58 -7.12
N PHE A 67 -6.46 -4.65 -5.90
CA PHE A 67 -5.70 -5.82 -5.46
C PHE A 67 -6.60 -7.06 -5.31
N ILE A 68 -7.79 -6.91 -4.70
CA ILE A 68 -8.73 -8.03 -4.53
C ILE A 68 -9.24 -8.53 -5.87
N SER A 69 -9.69 -7.64 -6.76
CA SER A 69 -10.21 -8.04 -8.08
C SER A 69 -9.19 -8.84 -8.90
N ARG A 70 -7.90 -8.51 -8.80
CA ARG A 70 -6.80 -9.20 -9.49
C ARG A 70 -6.32 -10.47 -8.79
N SER A 71 -6.63 -10.66 -7.52
CA SER A 71 -6.22 -11.85 -6.73
C SER A 71 -7.26 -12.97 -6.80
N SER A 72 -8.46 -12.68 -7.28
CA SER A 72 -9.56 -13.63 -7.47
C SER A 72 -9.63 -14.21 -8.90
N SER A 73 -8.58 -14.00 -9.71
CA SER A 73 -8.42 -14.52 -11.08
C SER A 73 -7.22 -15.45 -11.14
#